data_AF-A0A2V1NVJ8-F1
#
_entry.id   AF-A0A2V1NVJ8-F1
#
_cell.length_a   1.000
_cell.length_b   1.000
_cell.length_c   1.000
_cell.angle_alpha   90.00
_cell.angle_beta   90.00
_cell.angle_gamma   90.00
#
_symmetry.space_group_name_H-M   'P 1'
#
loop_
_entity.id
_entity.type
_entity.pdbx_description
1 polymer ?
#
loop_
_entity_poly.entity_id
_entity_poly.type
_entity_poly.pdbx_seq_one_letter_code
_entity_poly.pdbx_strand_id
1 'polypeptide(L)'
;MTEIPDTWSPAALPHVETAGGTLRFLGRQVDGHGPLSDRDAALLARCDGSRPLGGFPAADRETIAGWRRQGLLLMAPPLPPGPPPAGPALVVSPHPDDAALALGGTVAQRGARFLDVFSVETWTKDPYYGERPELTRRLLLAEEDVAARVLGARVELLGFVDAADRDLRREGFFTDPAWSGASAREEPQLFDALTERLAPLLEGTGPVYAPLAVGGHVDHVACREAVLELARTGRLATARLAFYEDQPYSLFSSAEETAKHLGERLAGQGLGGLRPELLPVDDEALLTKCEALGAYRIQVRKGIIQRVRRHGVRLAEGSGFPAAERIWLMRP
;
A
#
# COMPACT_ATOMS: atom_id res chain seq x y z
N MET A 1 3.24 -21.67 6.90
CA MET A 1 3.61 -20.24 7.05
C MET A 1 4.98 -20.25 7.69
N THR A 2 5.95 -19.55 7.14
CA THR A 2 7.25 -19.34 7.77
C THR A 2 7.02 -18.81 9.18
N GLU A 3 7.70 -19.40 10.17
CA GLU A 3 7.65 -18.92 11.54
C GLU A 3 8.26 -17.51 11.58
N ILE A 4 7.60 -16.57 12.26
CA ILE A 4 8.13 -15.20 12.34
C ILE A 4 9.35 -15.21 13.26
N PRO A 5 10.51 -14.72 12.81
CA PRO A 5 11.72 -14.68 13.64
C PRO A 5 11.51 -13.88 14.92
N ASP A 6 12.17 -14.30 16.00
CA ASP A 6 12.17 -13.55 17.27
C ASP A 6 12.96 -12.23 17.19
N THR A 7 13.70 -12.01 16.09
CA THR A 7 14.33 -10.73 15.76
C THR A 7 13.34 -9.65 15.32
N TRP A 8 12.10 -10.03 14.99
CA TRP A 8 11.04 -9.10 14.62
C TRP A 8 10.39 -8.48 15.86
N SER A 9 9.93 -7.24 15.74
CA SER A 9 9.39 -6.45 16.85
C SER A 9 7.86 -6.42 16.80
N PRO A 10 7.15 -6.74 17.90
CA PRO A 10 5.70 -6.63 17.94
C PRO A 10 5.27 -5.16 17.88
N ALA A 11 4.30 -4.85 17.02
CA ALA A 11 3.73 -3.53 16.83
C ALA A 11 2.20 -3.59 16.98
N ALA A 12 1.65 -2.85 17.94
CA ALA A 12 0.23 -2.74 18.15
C ALA A 12 -0.43 -1.96 17.03
N LEU A 13 -1.58 -2.44 16.57
CA LEU A 13 -2.37 -1.75 15.57
C LEU A 13 -2.99 -0.48 16.16
N PRO A 14 -3.18 0.58 15.36
CA PRO A 14 -3.74 1.84 15.83
C PRO A 14 -5.20 1.73 16.31
N HIS A 15 -5.87 0.63 15.96
CA HIS A 15 -7.23 0.28 16.38
C HIS A 15 -7.32 -0.29 17.80
N VAL A 16 -6.17 -0.59 18.42
CA VAL A 16 -6.12 -1.16 19.77
C VAL A 16 -6.22 -0.03 20.76
N GLU A 17 -7.30 -0.02 21.53
CA GLU A 17 -7.60 1.01 22.51
C GLU A 17 -7.83 0.39 23.90
N THR A 18 -7.57 1.17 24.94
CA THR A 18 -7.97 0.82 26.30
C THR A 18 -8.93 1.88 26.83
N ALA A 19 -10.13 1.45 27.24
CA ALA A 19 -11.17 2.34 27.75
C ALA A 19 -11.73 1.77 29.06
N GLY A 20 -11.52 2.49 30.18
CA GLY A 20 -11.92 2.00 31.51
C GLY A 20 -11.24 0.68 31.91
N GLY A 21 -10.02 0.45 31.42
CA GLY A 21 -9.29 -0.82 31.57
C GLY A 21 -9.69 -1.89 30.55
N THR A 22 -10.82 -1.78 29.85
CA THR A 22 -11.24 -2.77 28.84
C THR A 22 -10.46 -2.60 27.54
N LEU A 23 -9.89 -3.70 27.06
CA LEU A 23 -9.23 -3.78 25.75
C LEU A 23 -10.28 -3.79 24.63
N ARG A 24 -10.12 -2.87 23.68
CA ARG A 24 -10.98 -2.74 22.51
C ARG A 24 -10.16 -2.83 21.22
N PHE A 25 -10.79 -3.39 20.18
CA PHE A 25 -10.24 -3.46 18.84
C PHE A 25 -11.36 -3.20 17.84
N LEU A 26 -11.12 -2.30 16.88
CA LEU A 26 -12.13 -1.90 15.89
C LEU A 26 -13.45 -1.47 16.54
N GLY A 27 -13.34 -0.66 17.61
CA GLY A 27 -14.49 -0.16 18.37
C GLY A 27 -15.24 -1.19 19.23
N ARG A 28 -14.82 -2.46 19.24
CA ARG A 28 -15.49 -3.56 19.98
C ARG A 28 -14.61 -4.05 21.13
N GLN A 29 -15.22 -4.51 22.21
CA GLN A 29 -14.48 -5.20 23.27
C GLN A 29 -13.85 -6.48 22.69
N VAL A 30 -12.60 -6.76 23.05
CA VAL A 30 -11.94 -8.00 22.65
C VAL A 30 -12.42 -9.14 23.55
N ASP A 31 -13.01 -10.17 22.95
CA ASP A 31 -13.51 -11.33 23.68
C ASP A 31 -12.39 -12.04 24.47
N GLY A 32 -12.74 -12.53 25.65
CA GLY A 32 -11.82 -13.23 26.54
C GLY A 32 -10.89 -12.31 27.36
N HIS A 33 -11.01 -10.99 27.21
CA HIS A 33 -10.30 -10.02 28.04
C HIS A 33 -11.28 -9.26 28.96
N GLY A 34 -11.02 -9.33 30.27
CA GLY A 34 -11.58 -8.40 31.24
C GLY A 34 -10.84 -7.05 31.20
N PRO A 35 -10.89 -6.25 32.27
CA PRO A 35 -9.97 -5.14 32.43
C PRO A 35 -8.52 -5.64 32.35
N LEU A 36 -7.71 -5.02 31.49
CA LEU A 36 -6.27 -5.29 31.42
C LEU A 36 -5.64 -4.99 32.77
N SER A 37 -4.76 -5.89 33.20
CA SER A 37 -3.90 -5.60 34.35
C SER A 37 -2.93 -4.46 34.02
N ASP A 38 -2.44 -3.73 35.02
CA ASP A 38 -1.42 -2.69 34.81
C ASP A 38 -0.16 -3.24 34.13
N ARG A 39 0.17 -4.51 34.43
CA ARG A 39 1.27 -5.24 33.79
C ARG A 39 1.02 -5.41 32.30
N ASP A 40 -0.17 -5.86 31.91
CA ASP A 40 -0.51 -6.13 30.52
C ASP A 40 -0.66 -4.84 29.72
N ALA A 41 -1.22 -3.79 30.33
CA ALA A 41 -1.26 -2.46 29.72
C ALA A 41 0.16 -1.92 29.45
N ALA A 42 1.08 -2.05 30.42
CA ALA A 42 2.47 -1.66 30.25
C ALA A 42 3.20 -2.53 29.21
N LEU A 43 2.87 -3.83 29.12
CA LEU A 43 3.42 -4.71 28.11
C LEU A 43 2.93 -4.35 26.71
N LEU A 44 1.63 -4.08 26.55
CA LEU A 44 1.03 -3.66 25.28
C LEU A 44 1.64 -2.34 24.79
N ALA A 45 1.87 -1.37 25.69
CA ALA A 45 2.53 -0.11 25.36
C ALA A 45 3.98 -0.29 24.87
N ARG A 46 4.64 -1.39 25.24
CA ARG A 46 5.99 -1.74 24.75
C ARG A 46 5.98 -2.50 23.42
N CYS A 47 4.80 -2.87 22.90
CA CYS A 47 4.63 -3.42 21.56
C CYS A 47 4.49 -2.27 20.54
N ASP A 48 5.49 -1.40 20.46
CA ASP A 48 5.52 -0.22 19.57
C ASP A 48 6.36 -0.45 18.30
N GLY A 49 6.82 -1.68 18.07
CA GLY A 49 7.69 -2.05 16.96
C GLY A 49 9.17 -1.73 17.15
N SER A 50 9.60 -1.23 18.33
CA SER A 50 11.00 -0.83 18.58
C SER A 50 11.88 -1.94 19.19
N ARG A 51 11.26 -2.94 19.85
CA ARG A 51 11.98 -3.98 20.58
C ARG A 51 11.74 -5.36 19.95
N PRO A 52 12.80 -6.10 19.58
CA PRO A 52 12.66 -7.48 19.10
C PRO A 52 11.95 -8.39 20.10
N LEU A 53 11.13 -9.31 19.60
CA LEU A 53 10.36 -10.27 20.40
C LEU A 53 11.26 -11.11 21.32
N GLY A 54 12.42 -11.55 20.82
CA GLY A 54 13.43 -12.31 21.57
C GLY A 54 13.95 -11.56 22.81
N GLY A 55 13.87 -10.23 22.79
CA GLY A 55 14.22 -9.38 23.91
C GLY A 55 13.18 -9.34 25.03
N PHE A 56 11.99 -9.93 24.89
CA PHE A 56 10.97 -10.00 25.94
C PHE A 56 11.13 -11.27 26.81
N PRO A 57 10.79 -11.22 28.12
CA PRO A 57 10.68 -12.41 28.96
C PRO A 57 9.73 -13.46 28.38
N ALA A 58 9.96 -14.76 28.67
CA ALA A 58 9.17 -15.85 28.10
C ALA A 58 7.65 -15.71 28.34
N ALA A 59 7.24 -15.32 29.56
CA ALA A 59 5.83 -15.08 29.90
C ALA A 59 5.21 -13.91 29.12
N ASP A 60 6.00 -12.86 28.85
CA ASP A 60 5.55 -11.72 28.04
C ASP A 60 5.40 -12.13 26.57
N ARG A 61 6.31 -12.96 26.04
CA ARG A 61 6.22 -13.49 24.67
C ARG A 61 4.96 -14.33 24.44
N GLU A 62 4.57 -15.14 25.42
CA GLU A 62 3.32 -15.92 25.34
C GLU A 62 2.09 -15.02 25.26
N THR A 63 2.06 -13.95 26.06
CA THR A 63 1.00 -12.94 26.07
C THR A 63 0.92 -12.20 24.74
N ILE A 64 2.07 -11.73 24.23
CA ILE A 64 2.22 -11.09 22.92
C ILE A 64 1.72 -12.02 21.80
N ALA A 65 2.10 -13.30 21.84
CA ALA A 65 1.63 -14.29 20.87
C ALA A 65 0.10 -14.47 20.92
N GLY A 66 -0.51 -14.38 22.11
CA GLY A 66 -1.97 -14.35 22.30
C GLY A 66 -2.63 -13.18 21.58
N TRP A 67 -2.17 -11.95 21.86
CA TRP A 67 -2.68 -10.74 21.19
C TRP A 67 -2.48 -10.77 19.69
N ARG A 68 -1.34 -11.28 19.22
CA ARG A 68 -1.07 -11.47 17.81
C ARG A 68 -2.05 -12.48 17.17
N ARG A 69 -2.38 -13.60 17.82
CA ARG A 69 -3.39 -14.55 17.32
C ARG A 69 -4.78 -13.91 17.20
N GLN A 70 -5.10 -12.99 18.11
CA GLN A 70 -6.33 -12.17 18.06
C GLN A 70 -6.25 -11.04 17.02
N GLY A 71 -5.09 -10.82 16.41
CA GLY A 71 -4.88 -9.82 15.36
C GLY A 71 -4.68 -8.39 15.87
N LEU A 72 -4.38 -8.21 17.15
CA LEU A 72 -4.15 -6.90 17.77
C LEU A 72 -2.76 -6.35 17.45
N LEU A 73 -1.81 -7.24 17.17
CA LEU A 73 -0.43 -6.91 16.87
C LEU A 73 -0.05 -7.45 15.50
N LEU A 74 0.89 -6.75 14.88
CA LEU A 74 1.71 -7.21 13.77
C LEU A 74 3.15 -7.42 14.25
N MET A 75 3.98 -8.00 13.38
CA MET A 75 5.41 -8.12 13.60
C MET A 75 6.14 -7.30 12.53
N ALA A 76 6.96 -6.35 12.95
CA ALA A 76 7.82 -5.57 12.08
C ALA A 76 9.21 -6.21 12.00
N PRO A 77 9.77 -6.46 10.80
CA PRO A 77 11.14 -6.91 10.66
C PRO A 77 12.13 -5.85 11.19
N PRO A 78 13.35 -6.24 11.54
CA PRO A 78 14.40 -5.27 11.83
C PRO A 78 14.65 -4.41 10.59
N LEU A 79 14.76 -3.09 10.77
CA LEU A 79 15.15 -2.20 9.68
C LEU A 79 16.58 -2.53 9.22
N PRO A 80 16.85 -2.59 7.91
CA PRO A 80 18.18 -2.89 7.41
C PRO A 80 19.19 -1.84 7.91
N PRO A 81 20.40 -2.25 8.32
CA PRO A 81 21.41 -1.32 8.80
C PRO A 81 21.95 -0.48 7.64
N GLY A 82 21.89 0.85 7.79
CA GLY A 82 22.52 1.79 6.86
C GLY A 82 21.57 2.85 6.29
N PRO A 83 22.10 3.88 5.62
CA PRO A 83 21.28 4.82 4.88
C PRO A 83 20.56 4.08 3.74
N PRO A 84 19.36 4.53 3.33
CA PRO A 84 18.69 3.96 2.17
C PRO A 84 19.60 4.06 0.92
N PRO A 85 19.44 3.17 -0.06
CA PRO A 85 20.20 3.23 -1.30
C PRO A 85 20.09 4.62 -1.94
N ALA A 86 21.17 5.09 -2.56
CA ALA A 86 21.16 6.36 -3.29
C ALA A 86 20.20 6.26 -4.49
N GLY A 87 19.21 7.16 -4.56
CA GLY A 87 18.17 7.14 -5.59
C GLY A 87 17.19 5.97 -5.45
N PRO A 88 16.50 5.81 -4.30
CA PRO A 88 15.51 4.75 -4.12
C PRO A 88 14.37 4.93 -5.12
N ALA A 89 13.73 3.83 -5.50
CA ALA A 89 12.54 3.90 -6.33
C ALA A 89 11.44 4.71 -5.63
N LEU A 90 10.63 5.41 -6.42
CA LEU A 90 9.43 6.09 -5.98
C LEU A 90 8.21 5.32 -6.45
N VAL A 91 7.28 5.04 -5.55
CA VAL A 91 5.96 4.52 -5.89
C VAL A 91 4.96 5.67 -5.76
N VAL A 92 4.32 6.04 -6.85
CA VAL A 92 3.17 6.96 -6.84
C VAL A 92 1.97 6.12 -6.42
N SER A 93 1.55 6.25 -5.17
CA SER A 93 0.41 5.54 -4.60
C SER A 93 -0.82 6.44 -4.69
N PRO A 94 -1.89 6.07 -5.42
CA PRO A 94 -3.14 6.82 -5.40
C PRO A 94 -3.65 6.98 -3.97
N HIS A 95 -3.80 5.87 -3.25
CA HIS A 95 -4.26 5.86 -1.86
C HIS A 95 -3.25 5.24 -0.90
N PRO A 96 -3.34 5.57 0.41
CA PRO A 96 -2.66 4.86 1.49
C PRO A 96 -3.09 3.39 1.61
N ASP A 97 -2.49 2.53 0.79
CA ASP A 97 -2.44 1.06 0.85
C ASP A 97 -1.99 0.46 -0.49
N ASP A 98 -2.27 1.17 -1.60
CA ASP A 98 -2.04 0.71 -2.97
C ASP A 98 -0.60 0.29 -3.23
N ALA A 99 0.38 1.09 -2.82
CA ALA A 99 1.79 0.78 -2.97
C ALA A 99 2.18 -0.50 -2.22
N ALA A 100 1.68 -0.69 -1.00
CA ALA A 100 1.91 -1.91 -0.22
C ALA A 100 1.20 -3.12 -0.84
N LEU A 101 -0.02 -2.95 -1.35
CA LEU A 101 -0.81 -3.98 -2.04
C LEU A 101 -0.13 -4.45 -3.32
N ALA A 102 0.32 -3.52 -4.16
CA ALA A 102 0.93 -3.82 -5.44
C ALA A 102 2.39 -4.29 -5.30
N LEU A 103 3.22 -3.54 -4.56
CA LEU A 103 4.68 -3.65 -4.57
C LEU A 103 5.32 -3.92 -3.20
N GLY A 104 4.54 -4.22 -2.15
CA GLY A 104 5.07 -4.36 -0.79
C GLY A 104 6.21 -5.37 -0.64
N GLY A 105 6.25 -6.45 -1.44
CA GLY A 105 7.34 -7.43 -1.42
C GLY A 105 8.63 -6.84 -2.01
N THR A 106 8.52 -6.20 -3.18
CA THR A 106 9.64 -5.48 -3.81
C THR A 106 10.19 -4.39 -2.87
N VAL A 107 9.30 -3.65 -2.22
CA VAL A 107 9.66 -2.56 -1.30
C VAL A 107 10.40 -3.12 -0.08
N ALA A 108 9.92 -4.22 0.51
CA ALA A 108 10.59 -4.87 1.63
C ALA A 108 12.02 -5.33 1.29
N GLN A 109 12.28 -5.77 0.05
CA GLN A 109 13.62 -6.25 -0.36
C GLN A 109 14.56 -5.13 -0.80
N ARG A 110 14.04 -4.14 -1.51
CA ARG A 110 14.86 -3.18 -2.28
C ARG A 110 14.79 -1.77 -1.71
N GLY A 111 13.82 -1.50 -0.84
CA GLY A 111 13.47 -0.17 -0.38
C GLY A 111 12.79 0.67 -1.46
N ALA A 112 11.87 1.53 -1.03
CA ALA A 112 11.27 2.55 -1.88
C ALA A 112 10.74 3.70 -1.00
N ARG A 113 10.32 4.78 -1.64
CA ARG A 113 9.47 5.79 -1.01
C ARG A 113 8.08 5.75 -1.64
N PHE A 114 7.05 5.95 -0.83
CA PHE A 114 5.67 6.12 -1.29
C PHE A 114 5.36 7.61 -1.37
N LEU A 115 4.70 7.99 -2.46
CA LEU A 115 4.03 9.28 -2.61
C LEU A 115 2.53 9.01 -2.58
N ASP A 116 1.90 9.17 -1.42
CA ASP A 116 0.48 8.92 -1.24
C ASP A 116 -0.31 10.16 -1.62
N VAL A 117 -0.87 10.08 -2.82
CA VAL A 117 -1.45 11.22 -3.53
C VAL A 117 -2.72 11.70 -2.84
N PHE A 118 -3.73 10.84 -2.78
CA PHE A 118 -5.06 11.12 -2.24
C PHE A 118 -5.16 10.72 -0.76
N SER A 119 -4.32 11.34 0.07
CA SER A 119 -4.19 11.03 1.50
C SER A 119 -5.19 11.77 2.41
N VAL A 120 -6.12 12.53 1.84
CA VAL A 120 -7.30 13.06 2.55
C VAL A 120 -8.50 12.21 2.14
N GLU A 121 -8.75 11.16 2.93
CA GLU A 121 -9.79 10.17 2.67
C GLU A 121 -10.61 9.86 3.94
N THR A 122 -11.90 9.58 3.72
CA THR A 122 -12.80 9.08 4.77
C THR A 122 -13.53 7.80 4.38
N TRP A 123 -13.32 7.32 3.15
CA TRP A 123 -13.96 6.11 2.66
C TRP A 123 -13.46 4.89 3.43
N THR A 124 -14.37 4.02 3.86
CA THR A 124 -14.03 2.73 4.44
C THR A 124 -15.20 1.76 4.27
N LYS A 125 -14.90 0.47 4.23
CA LYS A 125 -15.92 -0.59 4.21
C LYS A 125 -16.45 -0.95 5.60
N ASP A 126 -15.86 -0.44 6.68
CA ASP A 126 -16.31 -0.73 8.04
C ASP A 126 -17.40 0.28 8.46
N PRO A 127 -18.66 -0.15 8.69
CA PRO A 127 -19.75 0.76 8.99
C PRO A 127 -19.53 1.59 10.27
N TYR A 128 -18.83 1.04 11.27
CA TYR A 128 -18.54 1.77 12.50
C TYR A 128 -17.68 3.00 12.22
N TYR A 129 -16.70 2.85 11.34
CA TYR A 129 -15.81 3.94 10.94
C TYR A 129 -16.45 4.82 9.86
N GLY A 130 -17.26 4.28 8.95
CA GLY A 130 -17.98 5.07 7.94
C GLY A 130 -18.86 6.18 8.52
N GLU A 131 -19.41 6.00 9.72
CA GLU A 131 -20.20 7.03 10.43
C GLU A 131 -19.33 8.06 11.19
N ARG A 132 -17.99 7.92 11.16
CA ARG A 132 -17.03 8.67 11.99
C ARG A 132 -15.85 9.19 11.14
N PRO A 133 -16.08 10.10 10.18
CA PRO A 133 -15.08 10.49 9.17
C PRO A 133 -13.76 10.99 9.75
N GLU A 134 -13.78 11.80 10.82
CA GLU A 134 -12.54 12.28 11.45
C GLU A 134 -11.75 11.18 12.18
N LEU A 135 -12.44 10.16 12.70
CA LEU A 135 -11.76 8.99 13.28
C LEU A 135 -11.18 8.13 12.16
N THR A 136 -11.94 7.90 11.10
CA THR A 136 -11.53 7.13 9.92
C THR A 136 -10.29 7.71 9.29
N ARG A 137 -10.31 9.00 8.93
CA ARG A 137 -9.16 9.69 8.34
C ARG A 137 -7.90 9.55 9.19
N ARG A 138 -8.00 9.71 10.51
CA ARG A 138 -6.85 9.53 11.43
C ARG A 138 -6.34 8.09 11.44
N LEU A 139 -7.25 7.11 11.41
CA LEU A 139 -6.88 5.70 11.42
C LEU A 139 -6.23 5.29 10.11
N LEU A 140 -6.73 5.72 8.95
CA LEU A 140 -6.13 5.41 7.65
C LEU A 140 -4.66 5.84 7.57
N LEU A 141 -4.37 7.07 8.00
CA LEU A 141 -2.99 7.55 8.09
C LEU A 141 -2.14 6.76 9.09
N ALA A 142 -2.73 6.30 10.20
CA ALA A 142 -2.03 5.49 11.18
C ALA A 142 -1.81 4.04 10.72
N GLU A 143 -2.72 3.50 9.90
CA GLU A 143 -2.55 2.20 9.23
C GLU A 143 -1.36 2.25 8.27
N GLU A 144 -1.26 3.31 7.47
CA GLU A 144 -0.15 3.52 6.55
C GLU A 144 1.19 3.70 7.27
N ASP A 145 1.25 4.49 8.35
CA ASP A 145 2.49 4.63 9.16
C ASP A 145 2.98 3.27 9.69
N VAL A 146 2.06 2.42 10.15
CA VAL A 146 2.40 1.07 10.62
C VAL A 146 2.85 0.19 9.46
N ALA A 147 2.14 0.19 8.33
CA ALA A 147 2.48 -0.60 7.16
C ALA A 147 3.85 -0.20 6.59
N ALA A 148 4.10 1.11 6.42
CA ALA A 148 5.36 1.65 5.95
C ALA A 148 6.52 1.28 6.89
N ARG A 149 6.32 1.32 8.20
CA ARG A 149 7.30 0.84 9.18
C ARG A 149 7.62 -0.63 8.99
N VAL A 150 6.61 -1.49 8.82
CA VAL A 150 6.81 -2.93 8.58
C VAL A 150 7.57 -3.16 7.27
N LEU A 151 7.29 -2.37 6.22
CA LEU A 151 7.96 -2.49 4.92
C LEU A 151 9.35 -1.84 4.87
N GLY A 152 9.73 -1.06 5.89
CA GLY A 152 10.91 -0.20 5.83
C GLY A 152 10.81 0.91 4.79
N ALA A 153 9.59 1.30 4.41
CA ALA A 153 9.30 2.35 3.45
C ALA A 153 9.30 3.74 4.11
N ARG A 154 9.53 4.78 3.31
CA ARG A 154 9.26 6.17 3.69
C ARG A 154 8.04 6.66 2.95
N VAL A 155 7.16 7.41 3.63
CA VAL A 155 5.92 7.91 3.06
C VAL A 155 5.97 9.44 2.99
N GLU A 156 5.50 9.99 1.88
CA GLU A 156 5.18 11.41 1.73
C GLU A 156 3.69 11.55 1.34
N LEU A 157 2.92 12.18 2.22
CA LEU A 157 1.49 12.45 2.01
C LEU A 157 1.33 13.74 1.22
N LEU A 158 0.65 13.71 0.07
CA LEU A 158 0.48 14.90 -0.79
C LEU A 158 -0.81 15.68 -0.50
N GLY A 159 -1.76 15.11 0.25
CA GLY A 159 -2.92 15.81 0.77
C GLY A 159 -4.03 16.10 -0.24
N PHE A 160 -4.08 15.40 -1.38
CA PHE A 160 -5.24 15.49 -2.27
C PHE A 160 -6.44 14.75 -1.67
N VAL A 161 -7.65 15.22 -2.00
CA VAL A 161 -8.91 14.67 -1.50
C VAL A 161 -9.33 13.48 -2.35
N ASP A 162 -9.59 12.34 -1.71
CA ASP A 162 -10.07 11.10 -2.32
C ASP A 162 -11.38 11.30 -3.09
N ALA A 163 -11.56 10.51 -4.17
CA ALA A 163 -12.72 10.60 -5.05
C ALA A 163 -14.05 10.44 -4.33
N ALA A 164 -14.17 9.58 -3.32
CA ALA A 164 -15.41 9.41 -2.59
C ALA A 164 -15.85 10.69 -1.85
N ASP A 165 -14.89 11.56 -1.54
CA ASP A 165 -15.10 12.83 -0.83
C ASP A 165 -15.15 14.05 -1.78
N ARG A 166 -14.97 13.86 -3.09
CA ARG A 166 -15.10 14.94 -4.11
C ARG A 166 -16.52 15.00 -4.67
N ASP A 167 -17.09 16.20 -4.76
CA ASP A 167 -18.48 16.41 -5.18
C ASP A 167 -18.83 15.79 -6.53
N LEU A 168 -17.93 15.88 -7.53
CA LEU A 168 -18.14 15.30 -8.86
C LEU A 168 -18.20 13.77 -8.86
N ARG A 169 -17.57 13.12 -7.86
CA ARG A 169 -17.32 11.67 -7.81
C ARG A 169 -18.09 10.96 -6.71
N ARG A 170 -18.83 11.71 -5.88
CA ARG A 170 -19.64 11.20 -4.77
C ARG A 170 -20.62 10.09 -5.19
N GLU A 171 -21.17 10.17 -6.39
CA GLU A 171 -22.12 9.18 -6.93
C GLU A 171 -21.44 8.01 -7.66
N GLY A 172 -20.12 8.09 -7.90
CA GLY A 172 -19.36 7.05 -8.58
C GLY A 172 -17.93 7.49 -8.90
N PHE A 173 -16.97 6.66 -8.51
CA PHE A 173 -15.53 6.88 -8.68
C PHE A 173 -14.83 5.76 -9.47
N PHE A 174 -15.62 4.94 -10.17
CA PHE A 174 -15.12 3.98 -11.14
C PHE A 174 -15.54 4.39 -12.55
N THR A 175 -14.59 4.36 -13.48
CA THR A 175 -14.79 4.56 -14.92
C THR A 175 -14.47 3.28 -15.69
N ASP A 176 -14.90 3.20 -16.95
CA ASP A 176 -14.43 2.15 -17.85
C ASP A 176 -12.88 2.22 -17.96
N PRO A 177 -12.15 1.14 -17.64
CA PRO A 177 -10.69 1.08 -17.74
C PRO A 177 -10.16 1.41 -19.13
N ALA A 178 -10.96 1.20 -20.19
CA ALA A 178 -10.60 1.52 -21.57
C ALA A 178 -10.62 3.04 -21.87
N TRP A 179 -11.25 3.85 -21.01
CA TRP A 179 -11.45 5.29 -21.23
C TRP A 179 -10.38 6.16 -20.53
N SER A 180 -9.14 6.00 -20.97
CA SER A 180 -7.93 6.52 -20.31
C SER A 180 -7.51 7.95 -20.67
N GLY A 181 -8.39 8.79 -21.25
CA GLY A 181 -8.05 10.19 -21.55
C GLY A 181 -9.13 11.21 -21.17
N ALA A 182 -10.32 10.76 -20.77
CA ALA A 182 -11.43 11.66 -20.48
C ALA A 182 -11.53 12.06 -19.02
N SER A 183 -11.08 11.22 -18.07
CA SER A 183 -11.13 11.56 -16.64
C SER A 183 -10.30 12.82 -16.32
N ALA A 184 -9.13 12.98 -16.94
CA ALA A 184 -8.33 14.21 -16.84
C ALA A 184 -9.08 15.45 -17.38
N ARG A 185 -10.02 15.27 -18.33
CA ARG A 185 -10.87 16.35 -18.84
C ARG A 185 -12.06 16.65 -17.95
N GLU A 186 -12.47 15.71 -17.11
CA GLU A 186 -13.59 15.88 -16.17
C GLU A 186 -13.17 16.66 -14.91
N GLU A 187 -11.92 16.49 -14.46
CA GLU A 187 -11.34 17.21 -13.31
C GLU A 187 -10.04 17.94 -13.69
N PRO A 188 -10.06 18.91 -14.63
CA PRO A 188 -8.84 19.51 -15.18
C PRO A 188 -8.00 20.26 -14.14
N GLN A 189 -8.63 20.95 -13.18
CA GLN A 189 -7.89 21.64 -12.12
C GLN A 189 -7.16 20.66 -11.19
N LEU A 190 -7.76 19.51 -10.90
CA LEU A 190 -7.12 18.45 -10.12
C LEU A 190 -5.94 17.88 -10.90
N PHE A 191 -6.14 17.58 -12.19
CA PHE A 191 -5.09 17.05 -13.05
C PHE A 191 -3.87 17.98 -13.14
N ASP A 192 -4.10 19.29 -13.34
CA ASP A 192 -3.03 20.29 -13.37
C ASP A 192 -2.29 20.35 -12.03
N ALA A 193 -3.01 20.41 -10.91
CA ALA A 193 -2.43 20.46 -9.57
C ALA A 193 -1.62 19.19 -9.23
N LEU A 194 -2.13 18.00 -9.60
CA LEU A 194 -1.42 16.73 -9.45
C LEU A 194 -0.12 16.72 -10.25
N THR A 195 -0.21 17.11 -11.52
CA THR A 195 0.95 17.13 -12.43
C THR A 195 2.00 18.11 -11.92
N GLU A 196 1.61 19.33 -11.52
CA GLU A 196 2.50 20.33 -10.93
C GLU A 196 3.17 19.83 -9.65
N ARG A 197 2.41 19.18 -8.75
CA ARG A 197 2.92 18.67 -7.48
C ARG A 197 3.87 17.49 -7.66
N LEU A 198 3.57 16.56 -8.56
CA LEU A 198 4.39 15.37 -8.81
C LEU A 198 5.70 15.73 -9.52
N ALA A 199 5.70 16.73 -10.39
CA ALA A 199 6.84 16.99 -11.24
C ALA A 199 8.19 17.19 -10.51
N PRO A 200 8.32 18.07 -9.49
CA PRO A 200 9.57 18.21 -8.76
C PRO A 200 9.92 17.00 -7.89
N LEU A 201 8.93 16.16 -7.52
CA LEU A 201 9.15 14.96 -6.71
C LEU A 201 9.71 13.79 -7.51
N LEU A 202 9.37 13.71 -8.81
CA LEU A 202 9.79 12.63 -9.71
C LEU A 202 11.06 12.97 -10.51
N GLU A 203 11.37 14.26 -10.63
CA GLU A 203 12.55 14.76 -11.33
C GLU A 203 13.85 14.29 -10.64
N GLY A 204 14.80 13.76 -11.42
CA GLY A 204 16.11 13.33 -10.91
C GLY A 204 16.14 12.14 -9.94
N THR A 205 15.02 11.46 -9.69
CA THR A 205 14.94 10.33 -8.74
C THR A 205 15.33 8.97 -9.35
N GLY A 206 15.11 7.86 -8.63
CA GLY A 206 15.28 6.51 -9.15
C GLY A 206 14.20 6.09 -10.15
N PRO A 207 13.96 4.78 -10.33
CA PRO A 207 12.78 4.27 -11.02
C PRO A 207 11.48 4.82 -10.39
N VAL A 208 10.49 5.10 -11.22
CA VAL A 208 9.15 5.56 -10.82
C VAL A 208 8.15 4.46 -11.16
N TYR A 209 7.44 3.97 -10.15
CA TYR A 209 6.35 3.02 -10.28
C TYR A 209 5.02 3.76 -10.11
N ALA A 210 4.20 3.78 -11.15
CA ALA A 210 2.88 4.40 -11.17
C ALA A 210 1.78 3.34 -11.31
N PRO A 211 0.52 3.60 -10.93
CA PRO A 211 -0.56 2.66 -11.14
C PRO A 211 -0.78 2.37 -12.63
N LEU A 212 -1.02 1.11 -12.99
CA LEU A 212 -1.58 0.78 -14.29
C LEU A 212 -3.04 1.23 -14.40
N ALA A 213 -3.70 1.43 -13.25
CA ALA A 213 -5.11 1.76 -13.06
C ALA A 213 -6.05 0.63 -13.51
N VAL A 214 -5.68 -0.62 -13.20
CA VAL A 214 -6.55 -1.79 -13.33
C VAL A 214 -7.82 -1.57 -12.49
N GLY A 215 -8.98 -1.91 -13.05
CA GLY A 215 -10.28 -1.72 -12.38
C GLY A 215 -10.89 -0.33 -12.54
N GLY A 216 -10.15 0.65 -13.09
CA GLY A 216 -10.72 1.92 -13.53
C GLY A 216 -11.10 2.89 -12.40
N HIS A 217 -10.48 2.80 -11.22
CA HIS A 217 -10.65 3.83 -10.20
C HIS A 217 -10.13 5.18 -10.71
N VAL A 218 -10.94 6.24 -10.61
CA VAL A 218 -10.63 7.54 -11.23
C VAL A 218 -9.34 8.17 -10.69
N ASP A 219 -9.03 7.97 -9.40
CA ASP A 219 -7.78 8.45 -8.78
C ASP A 219 -6.54 7.71 -9.28
N HIS A 220 -6.62 6.39 -9.48
CA HIS A 220 -5.53 5.64 -10.10
C HIS A 220 -5.27 6.12 -11.52
N VAL A 221 -6.35 6.36 -12.28
CA VAL A 221 -6.26 6.92 -13.62
C VAL A 221 -5.64 8.32 -13.58
N ALA A 222 -6.07 9.20 -12.67
CA ALA A 222 -5.53 10.55 -12.53
C ALA A 222 -4.03 10.55 -12.24
N CYS A 223 -3.58 9.70 -11.29
CA CYS A 223 -2.17 9.47 -11.03
C CYS A 223 -1.44 9.04 -12.29
N ARG A 224 -1.89 7.96 -12.96
CA ARG A 224 -1.28 7.43 -14.18
C ARG A 224 -1.14 8.48 -15.27
N GLU A 225 -2.21 9.22 -15.56
CA GLU A 225 -2.22 10.24 -16.61
C GLU A 225 -1.29 11.41 -16.26
N ALA A 226 -1.20 11.83 -14.99
CA ALA A 226 -0.27 12.88 -14.56
C ALA A 226 1.19 12.44 -14.78
N VAL A 227 1.55 11.19 -14.46
CA VAL A 227 2.92 10.69 -14.70
C VAL A 227 3.23 10.56 -16.19
N LEU A 228 2.25 10.16 -16.99
CA LEU A 228 2.37 10.11 -18.46
C LEU A 228 2.53 11.49 -19.08
N GLU A 229 1.85 12.51 -18.55
CA GLU A 229 2.03 13.90 -18.99
C GLU A 229 3.44 14.42 -18.71
N LEU A 230 3.99 14.10 -17.54
CA LEU A 230 5.40 14.39 -17.24
C LEU A 230 6.35 13.66 -18.19
N ALA A 231 6.04 12.43 -18.58
CA ALA A 231 6.83 11.71 -19.57
C ALA A 231 6.74 12.36 -20.96
N ARG A 232 5.53 12.73 -21.40
CA ARG A 232 5.26 13.36 -22.70
C ARG A 232 5.94 14.73 -22.84
N THR A 233 6.00 15.49 -21.75
CA THR A 233 6.66 16.80 -21.69
C THR A 233 8.18 16.70 -21.47
N GLY A 234 8.73 15.49 -21.36
CA GLY A 234 10.16 15.25 -21.17
C GLY A 234 10.66 15.53 -19.74
N ARG A 235 9.77 15.83 -18.79
CA ARG A 235 10.10 16.04 -17.37
C ARG A 235 10.36 14.73 -16.62
N LEU A 236 9.88 13.61 -17.14
CA LEU A 236 10.21 12.27 -16.68
C LEU A 236 10.70 11.42 -17.84
N ALA A 237 11.88 10.81 -17.72
CA ALA A 237 12.36 9.89 -18.75
C ALA A 237 11.49 8.62 -18.77
N THR A 238 10.96 8.25 -19.94
CA THR A 238 10.14 7.03 -20.12
C THR A 238 10.86 5.77 -19.67
N ALA A 239 12.18 5.69 -19.85
CA ALA A 239 13.02 4.59 -19.38
C ALA A 239 13.05 4.42 -17.85
N ARG A 240 12.62 5.42 -17.09
CA ARG A 240 12.49 5.37 -15.63
C ARG A 240 11.07 5.06 -15.17
N LEU A 241 10.08 5.10 -16.05
CA LEU A 241 8.67 4.91 -15.72
C LEU A 241 8.24 3.47 -15.98
N ALA A 242 7.60 2.87 -14.98
CA ALA A 242 6.93 1.59 -15.08
C ALA A 242 5.57 1.63 -14.38
N PHE A 243 4.63 0.83 -14.86
CA PHE A 243 3.28 0.76 -14.29
C PHE A 243 3.14 -0.52 -13.46
N TYR A 244 2.73 -0.45 -12.20
CA TYR A 244 2.51 -1.63 -11.37
C TYR A 244 1.11 -2.22 -11.56
N GLU A 245 0.98 -3.53 -11.32
CA GLU A 245 -0.32 -4.21 -11.29
C GLU A 245 -1.11 -3.80 -10.04
N ASP A 246 -2.23 -3.07 -10.23
CA ASP A 246 -3.06 -2.62 -9.11
C ASP A 246 -3.73 -3.81 -8.41
N GLN A 247 -3.40 -4.00 -7.14
CA GLN A 247 -4.01 -4.98 -6.24
C GLN A 247 -4.90 -4.24 -5.24
N PRO A 248 -6.08 -4.78 -4.87
CA PRO A 248 -6.62 -6.08 -5.25
C PRO A 248 -7.42 -6.08 -6.57
N TYR A 249 -7.45 -4.96 -7.30
CA TYR A 249 -8.27 -4.81 -8.51
C TYR A 249 -8.00 -5.90 -9.55
N SER A 250 -6.74 -6.30 -9.74
CA SER A 250 -6.39 -7.36 -10.70
C SER A 250 -6.88 -8.77 -10.30
N LEU A 251 -7.41 -8.94 -9.09
CA LEU A 251 -8.11 -10.16 -8.69
C LEU A 251 -9.53 -10.26 -9.28
N PHE A 252 -10.03 -9.17 -9.87
CA PHE A 252 -11.40 -9.02 -10.38
C PHE A 252 -11.45 -8.43 -11.79
N SER A 253 -10.34 -7.92 -12.31
CA SER A 253 -10.22 -7.31 -13.64
C SER A 253 -8.87 -7.70 -14.27
N SER A 254 -8.78 -7.76 -15.60
CA SER A 254 -7.52 -8.16 -16.25
C SER A 254 -6.53 -7.00 -16.30
N ALA A 255 -5.37 -7.19 -15.67
CA ALA A 255 -4.25 -6.27 -15.80
C ALA A 255 -3.64 -6.32 -17.20
N GLU A 256 -3.64 -7.49 -17.84
CA GLU A 256 -3.16 -7.69 -19.20
C GLU A 256 -4.00 -6.93 -20.24
N GLU A 257 -5.33 -6.98 -20.13
CA GLU A 257 -6.22 -6.19 -21.00
C GLU A 257 -6.02 -4.69 -20.79
N THR A 258 -5.92 -4.26 -19.53
CA THR A 258 -5.64 -2.85 -19.18
C THR A 258 -4.31 -2.39 -19.78
N ALA A 259 -3.25 -3.19 -19.64
CA ALA A 259 -1.93 -2.91 -20.21
C ALA A 259 -1.93 -2.93 -21.74
N LYS A 260 -2.71 -3.83 -22.36
CA LYS A 260 -2.84 -3.88 -23.82
C LYS A 260 -3.45 -2.60 -24.36
N HIS A 261 -4.60 -2.16 -23.82
CA HIS A 261 -5.26 -0.92 -24.25
C HIS A 261 -4.38 0.31 -24.02
N LEU A 262 -3.70 0.38 -22.86
CA LEU A 262 -2.77 1.46 -22.58
C LEU A 262 -1.59 1.44 -23.57
N GLY A 263 -1.00 0.28 -23.84
CA GLY A 263 0.11 0.12 -24.77
C GLY A 263 -0.25 0.53 -26.21
N GLU A 264 -1.45 0.16 -26.69
CA GLU A 264 -1.96 0.59 -27.99
C GLU A 264 -2.11 2.12 -28.07
N ARG A 265 -2.64 2.75 -27.00
CA ARG A 265 -2.74 4.20 -26.90
C ARG A 265 -1.37 4.89 -26.93
N LEU A 266 -0.43 4.41 -26.13
CA LEU A 266 0.93 4.96 -26.04
C LEU A 266 1.68 4.81 -27.37
N ALA A 267 1.52 3.68 -28.06
CA ALA A 267 2.11 3.45 -29.37
C ALA A 267 1.54 4.44 -30.41
N GLY A 268 0.22 4.67 -30.40
CA GLY A 268 -0.42 5.69 -31.24
C GLY A 268 0.02 7.12 -30.97
N GLN A 269 0.58 7.39 -29.78
CA GLN A 269 1.14 8.68 -29.38
C GLN A 269 2.66 8.79 -29.61
N GLY A 270 3.31 7.73 -30.13
CA GLY A 270 4.76 7.70 -30.32
C GLY A 270 5.57 7.57 -29.02
N LEU A 271 4.94 7.18 -27.91
CA LEU A 271 5.60 6.91 -26.62
C LEU A 271 6.03 5.43 -26.47
N GLY A 272 5.71 4.61 -27.47
CA GLY A 272 6.07 3.20 -27.54
C GLY A 272 5.09 2.27 -26.82
N GLY A 273 5.50 1.03 -26.57
CA GLY A 273 4.64 -0.03 -26.04
C GLY A 273 4.89 -0.37 -24.57
N LEU A 274 4.11 -1.31 -24.03
CA LEU A 274 4.28 -1.84 -22.68
C LEU A 274 4.76 -3.30 -22.72
N ARG A 275 5.77 -3.62 -21.90
CA ARG A 275 6.19 -5.01 -21.68
C ARG A 275 6.02 -5.40 -20.20
N PRO A 276 5.34 -6.52 -19.89
CA PRO A 276 5.30 -7.05 -18.54
C PRO A 276 6.68 -7.51 -18.06
N GLU A 277 6.98 -7.23 -16.80
CA GLU A 277 8.17 -7.69 -16.10
C GLU A 277 7.77 -8.17 -14.70
N LEU A 278 8.28 -9.34 -14.33
CA LEU A 278 8.09 -9.91 -13.01
C LEU A 278 9.24 -9.47 -12.11
N LEU A 279 8.90 -8.92 -10.96
CA LEU A 279 9.82 -8.60 -9.88
C LEU A 279 9.83 -9.78 -8.90
N PRO A 280 10.94 -10.52 -8.79
CA PRO A 280 11.07 -11.60 -7.83
C PRO A 280 10.89 -11.12 -6.39
N VAL A 281 10.14 -11.88 -5.60
CA VAL A 281 9.91 -11.67 -4.17
C VAL A 281 10.29 -12.95 -3.41
N ASP A 282 11.18 -12.85 -2.44
CA ASP A 282 11.58 -13.98 -1.59
C ASP A 282 10.57 -14.24 -0.44
N ASP A 283 10.80 -15.31 0.33
CA ASP A 283 9.88 -15.73 1.39
C ASP A 283 9.77 -14.71 2.54
N GLU A 284 10.88 -14.05 2.90
CA GLU A 284 10.88 -13.06 3.99
C GLU A 284 10.12 -11.81 3.55
N ALA A 285 10.38 -11.31 2.35
CA ALA A 285 9.68 -10.17 1.78
C ALA A 285 8.19 -10.43 1.55
N LEU A 286 7.81 -11.64 1.13
CA LEU A 286 6.41 -12.02 1.01
C LEU A 286 5.72 -12.03 2.38
N LEU A 287 6.42 -12.48 3.43
CA LEU A 287 5.93 -12.45 4.81
C LEU A 287 5.78 -11.00 5.29
N THR A 288 6.79 -10.15 5.07
CA THR A 288 6.77 -8.71 5.39
C THR A 288 5.60 -8.00 4.71
N LYS A 289 5.38 -8.25 3.41
CA LYS A 289 4.20 -7.74 2.69
C LYS A 289 2.90 -8.16 3.38
N CYS A 290 2.77 -9.44 3.75
CA CYS A 290 1.55 -9.92 4.39
C CYS A 290 1.31 -9.32 5.79
N GLU A 291 2.38 -9.07 6.56
CA GLU A 291 2.30 -8.36 7.84
C GLU A 291 1.87 -6.90 7.64
N ALA A 292 2.53 -6.19 6.72
CA ALA A 292 2.20 -4.79 6.42
C ALA A 292 0.74 -4.63 5.96
N LEU A 293 0.28 -5.52 5.09
CA LEU A 293 -1.12 -5.52 4.66
C LEU A 293 -2.12 -5.79 5.79
N GLY A 294 -1.66 -6.38 6.89
CA GLY A 294 -2.46 -6.59 8.10
C GLY A 294 -2.71 -5.30 8.89
N ALA A 295 -2.01 -4.19 8.57
CA ALA A 295 -2.20 -2.89 9.20
C ALA A 295 -3.50 -2.24 8.74
N TYR A 296 -3.82 -2.35 7.45
CA TYR A 296 -5.00 -1.80 6.79
C TYR A 296 -6.29 -2.56 7.15
N ARG A 297 -6.68 -2.57 8.42
CA ARG A 297 -7.87 -3.25 8.93
C ARG A 297 -9.16 -2.68 8.38
N ILE A 298 -9.24 -1.37 8.22
CA ILE A 298 -10.45 -0.71 7.74
C ILE A 298 -10.49 -0.60 6.20
N GLN A 299 -9.37 -0.86 5.49
CA GLN A 299 -9.31 -0.91 4.01
C GLN A 299 -9.15 -2.30 3.39
N VAL A 300 -8.43 -3.23 4.04
CA VAL A 300 -8.06 -4.54 3.46
C VAL A 300 -8.52 -5.70 4.34
N ARG A 301 -9.35 -6.60 3.77
CA ARG A 301 -9.86 -7.77 4.52
C ARG A 301 -8.79 -8.86 4.50
N LYS A 302 -8.67 -9.63 5.58
CA LYS A 302 -7.74 -10.79 5.66
C LYS A 302 -7.88 -11.74 4.45
N GLY A 303 -9.10 -11.97 3.97
CA GLY A 303 -9.34 -12.79 2.78
C GLY A 303 -8.75 -12.22 1.49
N ILE A 304 -8.69 -10.90 1.35
CA ILE A 304 -8.05 -10.21 0.23
C ILE A 304 -6.53 -10.35 0.31
N ILE A 305 -5.92 -10.14 1.48
CA ILE A 305 -4.48 -10.35 1.71
C ILE A 305 -4.06 -11.75 1.25
N GLN A 306 -4.85 -12.78 1.61
CA GLN A 306 -4.57 -14.16 1.19
C GLN A 306 -4.71 -14.38 -0.32
N ARG A 307 -5.64 -13.66 -0.99
CA ARG A 307 -5.78 -13.73 -2.44
C ARG A 307 -4.63 -13.02 -3.17
N VAL A 308 -4.22 -11.84 -2.70
CA VAL A 308 -3.05 -11.10 -3.21
C VAL A 308 -1.79 -11.95 -3.06
N ARG A 309 -1.55 -12.54 -1.88
CA ARG A 309 -0.45 -13.48 -1.66
C ARG A 309 -0.47 -14.64 -2.66
N ARG A 310 -1.62 -15.30 -2.83
CA ARG A 310 -1.75 -16.42 -3.79
C ARG A 310 -1.56 -15.98 -5.23
N HIS A 311 -1.97 -14.77 -5.58
CA HIS A 311 -1.76 -14.21 -6.91
C HIS A 311 -0.26 -14.04 -7.19
N GLY A 312 0.51 -13.46 -6.26
CA GLY A 312 1.96 -13.33 -6.40
C GLY A 312 2.69 -14.67 -6.50
N VAL A 313 2.26 -15.69 -5.75
CA VAL A 313 2.78 -17.07 -5.88
C VAL A 313 2.50 -17.64 -7.28
N ARG A 314 1.29 -17.46 -7.81
CA ARG A 314 0.95 -17.91 -9.17
C ARG A 314 1.77 -17.20 -10.25
N LEU A 315 2.00 -15.89 -10.10
CA LEU A 315 2.85 -15.14 -11.04
C LEU A 315 4.28 -15.70 -11.11
N ALA A 316 4.80 -16.25 -10.01
CA ALA A 316 6.14 -16.82 -9.94
C ALA A 316 6.24 -18.29 -10.39
N GLU A 317 5.14 -18.94 -10.81
CA GLU A 317 5.18 -20.32 -11.29
C GLU A 317 6.19 -20.46 -12.45
N GLY A 318 7.15 -21.38 -12.30
CA GLY A 318 8.22 -21.60 -13.26
C GLY A 318 9.38 -20.60 -13.22
N SER A 319 9.34 -19.59 -12.35
CA SER A 319 10.40 -18.55 -12.23
C SER A 319 11.55 -18.90 -11.28
N GLY A 320 11.37 -19.89 -10.40
CA GLY A 320 12.34 -20.27 -9.36
C GLY A 320 12.27 -19.43 -8.07
N PHE A 321 11.40 -18.43 -8.01
CA PHE A 321 11.14 -17.62 -6.80
C PHE A 321 9.81 -18.02 -6.13
N PRO A 322 9.64 -17.79 -4.81
CA PRO A 322 8.41 -18.19 -4.11
C PRO A 322 7.20 -17.30 -4.47
N ALA A 323 7.43 -16.03 -4.82
CA ALA A 323 6.42 -15.11 -5.32
C ALA A 323 7.02 -14.09 -6.28
N ALA A 324 6.16 -13.40 -7.02
CA ALA A 324 6.52 -12.27 -7.85
C ALA A 324 5.44 -11.19 -7.79
N GLU A 325 5.86 -9.95 -8.01
CA GLU A 325 4.99 -8.82 -8.31
C GLU A 325 5.20 -8.44 -9.78
N ARG A 326 4.24 -7.75 -10.39
CA ARG A 326 4.30 -7.46 -11.83
C ARG A 326 4.23 -5.97 -12.09
N ILE A 327 5.09 -5.53 -13.00
CA ILE A 327 5.10 -4.18 -13.56
C ILE A 327 5.08 -4.26 -15.08
N TRP A 328 4.80 -3.14 -15.74
CA TRP A 328 4.95 -2.96 -17.18
C TRP A 328 5.94 -1.85 -17.45
N LEU A 329 7.05 -2.19 -18.11
CA LEU A 329 8.04 -1.22 -18.57
C LEU A 329 7.56 -0.55 -19.85
N MET A 330 7.81 0.76 -19.96
CA MET A 330 7.72 1.45 -21.24
C MET A 330 8.87 1.01 -22.15
N ARG A 331 8.55 0.65 -23.39
CA ARG A 331 9.52 0.37 -24.45
C ARG A 331 9.40 1.45 -25.52
N PRO A 332 10.48 2.14 -25.88
CA PRO A 332 10.49 3.07 -27.02
C PRO A 332 10.00 2.43 -28.31
#